data_AF-A0A9E5R4K6-F1
#
_entry.id   AF-A0A9E5R4K6-F1
#
_cell.length_a   1.000
_cell.length_b   1.000
_cell.length_c   1.000
_cell.angle_alpha   90.00
_cell.angle_beta   90.00
_cell.angle_gamma   90.00
#
_symmetry.space_group_name_H-M   'P 1'
#
loop_
_entity.id
_entity.type
_entity.pdbx_description
1 polymer ?
#
loop_
_entity_poly.entity_id
_entity_poly.type
_entity_poly.pdbx_seq_one_letter_code
_entity_poly.pdbx_strand_id
1 'polypeptide(L)'
;MHVAIFTEKQFNTLTHICDTLIPRLTVEADEGGVYARCASDLDISTRMEAIIAQHVDPALIRELRLALDSLEIPAWNALASGVAGAFSALPLEERTAILRSWARSRFPVLRKLSQGLKRLAMLLYYSLPGIHGPNPNWPSLAFDPPKAAPTPAEPALYPLQIGGPTHLVCDVVVVGSGAGGSLVAAQLAAAGYDVIVLEKGGYPLPEMYDGSEYRGLQQLYEKSGYLTSHDLNVAMLAGSTLGGGTTINGCAAFLTAEHVLAEWTREFGLAEVANGRFQAAQASVAERLRVNSAGSLPNAQNARLEAGAQALGHSVEVIPRNAVGCVDCGFVTLAVAMVLSKAHCKPTCGMHTRLGRASWFAAKCNAYRSSKA
;
A
#
# COMPACT_ATOMS: atom_id res chain seq x y z
N MET A 1 -13.11 11.23 -18.72
CA MET A 1 -13.65 12.57 -18.47
C MET A 1 -13.27 12.97 -17.05
N HIS A 2 -12.48 14.03 -16.90
CA HIS A 2 -12.20 14.61 -15.59
C HIS A 2 -13.48 15.30 -15.10
N VAL A 3 -14.07 14.81 -14.01
CA VAL A 3 -15.20 15.49 -13.37
C VAL A 3 -14.60 16.47 -12.38
N ALA A 4 -14.60 17.76 -12.72
CA ALA A 4 -14.19 18.81 -11.80
C ALA A 4 -15.12 18.78 -10.57
N ILE A 5 -14.53 18.61 -9.39
CA ILE A 5 -15.24 18.61 -8.11
C ILE A 5 -14.96 19.89 -7.31
N PHE A 6 -14.01 20.72 -7.71
CA PHE A 6 -13.75 22.01 -7.08
C PHE A 6 -14.13 23.17 -7.99
N THR A 7 -14.53 24.30 -7.40
CA THR A 7 -14.59 25.57 -8.12
C THR A 7 -13.18 26.03 -8.47
N GLU A 8 -13.03 26.95 -9.43
CA GLU A 8 -11.73 27.53 -9.79
C GLU A 8 -10.99 28.11 -8.56
N LYS A 9 -11.73 28.82 -7.69
CA LYS A 9 -11.19 29.35 -6.45
C LYS A 9 -10.69 28.25 -5.51
N GLN A 10 -11.50 27.21 -5.27
CA GLN A 10 -11.14 26.08 -4.41
C GLN A 10 -9.94 25.31 -4.97
N PHE A 11 -9.89 25.12 -6.28
CA PHE A 11 -8.79 24.45 -6.97
C PHE A 11 -7.49 25.27 -6.87
N ASN A 12 -7.57 26.61 -6.97
CA ASN A 12 -6.43 27.49 -6.74
C ASN A 12 -5.91 27.37 -5.30
N THR A 13 -6.80 27.41 -4.31
CA THR A 13 -6.41 27.18 -2.90
C THR A 13 -5.76 25.81 -2.71
N LEU A 14 -6.32 24.75 -3.29
CA LEU A 14 -5.74 23.41 -3.24
C LEU A 14 -4.33 23.36 -3.84
N THR A 15 -4.11 24.07 -4.94
CA THR A 15 -2.79 24.19 -5.59
C THR A 15 -1.78 24.86 -4.67
N HIS A 16 -2.15 25.98 -4.04
CA HIS A 16 -1.29 26.63 -3.04
C HIS A 16 -1.04 25.76 -1.81
N ILE A 17 -2.00 24.93 -1.39
CA ILE A 17 -1.78 23.96 -0.30
C ILE A 17 -0.70 22.95 -0.73
N CYS A 18 -0.82 22.39 -1.94
CA CYS A 18 0.16 21.43 -2.45
C CYS A 18 1.57 22.05 -2.56
N ASP A 19 1.69 23.27 -3.09
CA ASP A 19 2.98 23.99 -3.16
C ASP A 19 3.50 24.45 -1.79
N THR A 20 2.64 24.55 -0.78
CA THR A 20 3.09 24.81 0.60
C THR A 20 3.61 23.54 1.26
N LEU A 21 3.01 22.38 0.94
CA LEU A 21 3.44 21.08 1.45
C LEU A 21 4.73 20.60 0.77
N ILE A 22 4.88 20.90 -0.51
CA ILE A 22 6.06 20.58 -1.33
C ILE A 22 6.53 21.87 -2.02
N PRO A 23 7.20 22.76 -1.27
CA PRO A 23 7.72 24.00 -1.81
C PRO A 23 9.03 23.78 -2.54
N ARG A 24 9.40 24.76 -3.37
CA ARG A 24 10.78 24.88 -3.87
C ARG A 24 11.69 25.30 -2.71
N LEU A 25 12.78 24.57 -2.54
CA LEU A 25 13.81 24.82 -1.54
C LEU A 25 15.15 25.05 -2.22
N THR A 26 15.94 25.98 -1.68
CA THR A 26 17.32 26.20 -2.10
C THR A 26 18.23 25.44 -1.15
N VAL A 27 19.02 24.50 -1.68
CA VAL A 27 19.99 23.71 -0.92
C VAL A 27 21.36 23.79 -1.62
N GLU A 28 22.45 23.51 -0.89
CA GLU A 28 23.82 23.62 -1.43
C GLU A 28 24.11 22.65 -2.58
N ALA A 29 23.51 21.45 -2.55
CA ALA A 29 23.65 20.44 -3.59
C ALA A 29 22.30 19.76 -3.87
N ASP A 30 21.84 19.81 -5.13
CA ASP A 30 20.60 19.18 -5.60
C ASP A 30 20.80 18.58 -7.00
N GLU A 31 21.70 17.60 -7.10
CA GLU A 31 22.17 17.04 -8.39
C GLU A 31 21.05 16.50 -9.29
N GLY A 32 19.85 16.22 -8.76
CA GLY A 32 18.68 15.83 -9.56
C GLY A 32 17.44 16.69 -9.36
N GLY A 33 17.58 17.88 -8.75
CA GLY A 33 16.53 18.91 -8.73
C GLY A 33 15.30 18.60 -7.87
N VAL A 34 15.40 17.68 -6.89
CA VAL A 34 14.25 17.32 -6.05
C VAL A 34 13.85 18.49 -5.18
N TYR A 35 14.81 19.16 -4.55
CA TYR A 35 14.50 20.32 -3.70
C TYR A 35 14.07 21.53 -4.52
N ALA A 36 14.55 21.68 -5.75
CA ALA A 36 14.17 22.77 -6.65
C ALA A 36 12.76 22.65 -7.25
N ARG A 37 12.14 21.46 -7.21
CA ARG A 37 10.77 21.21 -7.72
C ARG A 37 9.70 21.42 -6.67
N CYS A 38 8.56 21.99 -7.06
CA CYS A 38 7.35 22.04 -6.23
C CYS A 38 6.24 21.12 -6.73
N ALA A 39 5.13 21.09 -6.00
CA ALA A 39 3.97 20.27 -6.35
C ALA A 39 3.38 20.63 -7.72
N SER A 40 3.34 21.92 -8.06
CA SER A 40 2.82 22.41 -9.34
C SER A 40 3.66 21.95 -10.53
N ASP A 41 4.96 21.70 -10.38
CA ASP A 41 5.81 21.19 -11.47
C ASP A 41 5.42 19.76 -11.92
N LEU A 42 4.61 19.05 -11.13
CA LEU A 42 4.15 17.68 -11.38
C LEU A 42 2.62 17.55 -11.51
N ASP A 43 1.90 18.66 -11.61
CA ASP A 43 0.43 18.72 -11.65
C ASP A 43 -0.25 17.95 -10.50
N ILE A 44 0.30 18.05 -9.30
CA ILE A 44 -0.19 17.28 -8.14
C ILE A 44 -1.64 17.64 -7.79
N SER A 45 -2.05 18.91 -7.86
CA SER A 45 -3.42 19.32 -7.52
C SER A 45 -4.46 18.70 -8.45
N THR A 46 -4.20 18.69 -9.76
CA THR A 46 -5.06 18.02 -10.77
C THR A 46 -5.18 16.52 -10.49
N ARG A 47 -4.05 15.84 -10.23
CA ARG A 47 -4.03 14.40 -9.93
C ARG A 47 -4.74 14.10 -8.61
N MET A 48 -4.56 14.97 -7.61
CA MET A 48 -5.22 14.90 -6.32
C MET A 48 -6.74 15.03 -6.47
N GLU A 49 -7.23 16.01 -7.24
CA GLU A 49 -8.66 16.17 -7.51
C GLU A 49 -9.27 14.91 -8.14
N ALA A 50 -8.61 14.33 -9.14
CA ALA A 50 -9.05 13.09 -9.77
C ALA A 50 -9.16 11.92 -8.80
N ILE A 51 -8.20 11.78 -7.86
CA ILE A 51 -8.23 10.73 -6.83
C ILE A 51 -9.35 10.98 -5.83
N ILE A 52 -9.50 12.21 -5.35
CA ILE A 52 -10.55 12.60 -4.41
C ILE A 52 -11.92 12.31 -5.02
N ALA A 53 -12.15 12.69 -6.28
CA ALA A 53 -13.41 12.46 -6.98
C ALA A 53 -13.80 10.98 -7.08
N GLN A 54 -12.81 10.07 -7.16
CA GLN A 54 -13.03 8.65 -7.35
C GLN A 54 -13.15 7.85 -6.05
N HIS A 55 -12.39 8.21 -5.00
CA HIS A 55 -12.17 7.34 -3.84
C HIS A 55 -12.63 7.94 -2.51
N VAL A 56 -12.96 9.24 -2.46
CA VAL A 56 -13.30 9.92 -1.20
C VAL A 56 -14.81 10.05 -1.04
N ASP A 57 -15.29 9.82 0.19
CA ASP A 57 -16.70 9.95 0.54
C ASP A 57 -17.24 11.36 0.19
N PRO A 58 -18.40 11.48 -0.49
CA PRO A 58 -19.02 12.76 -0.80
C PRO A 58 -19.21 13.70 0.39
N ALA A 59 -19.43 13.18 1.61
CA ALA A 59 -19.50 13.98 2.82
C ALA A 59 -18.17 14.65 3.16
N LEU A 60 -17.07 13.91 3.07
CA LEU A 60 -15.73 14.45 3.29
C LEU A 60 -15.32 15.43 2.19
N ILE A 61 -15.78 15.24 0.95
CA ILE A 61 -15.59 16.21 -0.13
C ILE A 61 -16.27 17.55 0.21
N ARG A 62 -17.49 17.52 0.77
CA ARG A 62 -18.17 18.76 1.21
C ARG A 62 -17.40 19.46 2.34
N GLU A 63 -16.92 18.72 3.32
CA GLU A 63 -16.09 19.26 4.41
C GLU A 63 -14.80 19.90 3.87
N LEU A 64 -14.13 19.23 2.93
CA LEU A 64 -12.94 19.76 2.27
C LEU A 64 -13.23 21.05 1.51
N ARG A 65 -14.32 21.13 0.75
CA ARG A 65 -14.73 22.36 0.04
C ARG A 65 -14.92 23.53 1.00
N LEU A 66 -15.65 23.32 2.10
CA LEU A 66 -15.85 24.33 3.13
C LEU A 66 -14.52 24.76 3.77
N ALA A 67 -13.62 23.83 3.99
CA ALA A 67 -12.32 24.11 4.55
C ALA A 67 -11.45 24.94 3.59
N LEU A 68 -11.45 24.61 2.29
CA LEU A 68 -10.78 25.38 1.24
C LEU A 68 -11.33 26.81 1.15
N ASP A 69 -12.66 26.98 1.16
CA ASP A 69 -13.29 28.30 1.15
C ASP A 69 -12.92 29.11 2.41
N SER A 70 -12.84 28.45 3.57
CA SER A 70 -12.47 29.11 4.84
C SER A 70 -11.03 29.64 4.85
N LEU A 71 -10.11 29.00 4.12
CA LEU A 71 -8.72 29.46 3.99
C LEU A 71 -8.61 30.78 3.23
N GLU A 72 -9.61 31.14 2.43
CA GLU A 72 -9.63 32.40 1.71
C GLU A 72 -10.28 33.55 2.49
N ILE A 73 -10.59 33.34 3.77
CA ILE A 73 -11.18 34.34 4.68
C ILE A 73 -10.09 34.84 5.66
N PRO A 74 -9.55 36.07 5.49
CA PRO A 74 -8.47 36.60 6.34
C PRO A 74 -8.77 36.58 7.84
N ALA A 75 -10.00 36.94 8.22
CA ALA A 75 -10.43 36.97 9.62
C ALA A 75 -10.45 35.57 10.25
N TRP A 76 -10.81 34.54 9.46
CA TRP A 76 -10.79 33.16 9.93
C TRP A 76 -9.36 32.68 10.18
N ASN A 77 -8.44 32.97 9.24
CA ASN A 77 -7.03 32.60 9.40
C ASN A 77 -6.40 33.32 10.61
N ALA A 78 -6.73 34.59 10.83
CA ALA A 78 -6.24 35.34 11.99
C ALA A 78 -6.69 34.68 13.30
N LEU A 79 -7.97 34.28 13.39
CA LEU A 79 -8.51 33.60 14.56
C LEU A 79 -7.93 32.20 14.75
N ALA A 80 -7.80 31.42 13.66
CA ALA A 80 -7.43 30.01 13.72
C ALA A 80 -5.91 29.75 13.81
N SER A 81 -5.09 30.71 13.38
CA SER A 81 -3.63 30.53 13.26
C SER A 81 -2.79 31.72 13.69
N GLY A 82 -3.41 32.88 13.97
CA GLY A 82 -2.70 34.13 14.26
C GLY A 82 -2.20 34.87 13.01
N VAL A 83 -2.51 34.37 11.80
CA VAL A 83 -2.04 34.93 10.52
C VAL A 83 -3.21 35.56 9.77
N ALA A 84 -3.15 36.86 9.49
CA ALA A 84 -4.22 37.59 8.81
C ALA A 84 -3.97 37.71 7.30
N GLY A 85 -4.74 36.96 6.50
CA GLY A 85 -4.71 37.08 5.04
C GLY A 85 -5.43 35.93 4.34
N ALA A 86 -5.77 36.11 3.07
CA ALA A 86 -6.34 35.05 2.25
C ALA A 86 -5.20 34.09 1.86
N PHE A 87 -5.38 32.78 2.11
CA PHE A 87 -4.30 31.80 2.05
C PHE A 87 -3.52 31.82 0.74
N SER A 88 -4.21 31.92 -0.40
CA SER A 88 -3.57 31.96 -1.72
C SER A 88 -2.68 33.20 -1.94
N ALA A 89 -2.94 34.30 -1.22
CA ALA A 89 -2.18 35.55 -1.33
C ALA A 89 -1.02 35.66 -0.33
N LEU A 90 -0.93 34.75 0.63
CA LEU A 90 0.09 34.78 1.69
C LEU A 90 1.43 34.21 1.21
N PRO A 91 2.57 34.66 1.76
CA PRO A 91 3.88 34.05 1.49
C PRO A 91 3.97 32.64 2.08
N LEU A 92 4.96 31.86 1.61
CA LEU A 92 5.12 30.45 1.97
C LEU A 92 5.17 30.20 3.49
N GLU A 93 5.90 31.03 4.23
CA GLU A 93 6.05 30.88 5.68
C GLU A 93 4.71 31.00 6.41
N GLU A 94 3.90 32.00 6.03
CA GLU A 94 2.58 32.24 6.59
C GLU A 94 1.57 31.14 6.21
N ARG A 95 1.57 30.69 4.95
CA ARG A 95 0.79 29.51 4.53
C ARG A 95 1.18 28.28 5.33
N THR A 96 2.48 28.09 5.57
CA THR A 96 3.01 26.97 6.37
C THR A 96 2.50 27.04 7.82
N ALA A 97 2.47 28.22 8.43
CA ALA A 97 1.94 28.42 9.78
C ALA A 97 0.44 28.04 9.87
N ILE A 98 -0.36 28.42 8.88
CA ILE A 98 -1.78 28.05 8.79
C ILE A 98 -1.96 26.52 8.69
N LEU A 99 -1.25 25.85 7.78
CA LEU A 99 -1.36 24.39 7.63
C LEU A 99 -0.87 23.63 8.88
N ARG A 100 0.14 24.16 9.58
CA ARG A 100 0.58 23.63 10.88
C ARG A 100 -0.48 23.80 11.95
N SER A 101 -1.24 24.90 11.94
CA SER A 101 -2.34 25.11 12.90
C SER A 101 -3.47 24.08 12.68
N TRP A 102 -3.77 23.74 11.42
CA TRP A 102 -4.74 22.68 11.11
C TRP A 102 -4.32 21.32 11.67
N ALA A 103 -3.03 20.95 11.50
CA ALA A 103 -2.50 19.69 12.02
C ALA A 103 -2.60 19.56 13.55
N ARG A 104 -2.58 20.68 14.26
CA ARG A 104 -2.67 20.78 15.73
C ARG A 104 -4.04 21.30 16.22
N SER A 105 -5.00 21.43 15.32
CA SER A 105 -6.29 22.04 15.63
C SER A 105 -7.05 21.22 16.65
N ARG A 106 -7.86 21.89 17.50
CA ARG A 106 -8.81 21.21 18.38
C ARG A 106 -9.93 20.51 17.60
N PHE A 107 -10.23 20.98 16.38
CA PHE A 107 -11.27 20.43 15.51
C PHE A 107 -10.76 19.18 14.78
N PRO A 108 -11.37 17.99 15.00
CA PRO A 108 -10.91 16.74 14.38
C PRO A 108 -10.89 16.79 12.84
N VAL A 109 -11.87 17.46 12.23
CA VAL A 109 -11.97 17.59 10.77
C VAL A 109 -10.74 18.28 10.17
N LEU A 110 -10.22 19.35 10.78
CA LEU A 110 -9.05 20.07 10.27
C LEU A 110 -7.77 19.22 10.38
N ARG A 111 -7.62 18.44 11.46
CA ARG A 111 -6.51 17.48 11.59
C ARG A 111 -6.58 16.39 10.52
N LYS A 112 -7.79 15.85 10.31
CA LYS A 112 -8.10 14.83 9.30
C LYS A 112 -7.76 15.34 7.89
N LEU A 113 -8.21 16.54 7.52
CA LEU A 113 -7.92 17.16 6.23
C LEU A 113 -6.42 17.47 6.06
N SER A 114 -5.76 18.00 7.10
CA SER A 114 -4.32 18.26 7.08
C SER A 114 -3.50 16.99 6.80
N GLN A 115 -3.79 15.89 7.50
CA GLN A 115 -3.09 14.61 7.28
C GLN A 115 -3.43 14.01 5.92
N GLY A 116 -4.69 14.07 5.49
CA GLY A 116 -5.13 13.56 4.20
C GLY A 116 -4.45 14.26 3.02
N LEU A 117 -4.51 15.59 2.98
CA LEU A 117 -3.89 16.41 1.93
C LEU A 117 -2.37 16.22 1.89
N LYS A 118 -1.71 16.25 3.06
CA LYS A 118 -0.25 16.02 3.15
C LYS A 118 0.16 14.64 2.63
N ARG A 119 -0.50 13.57 3.11
CA ARG A 119 -0.16 12.20 2.70
C ARG A 119 -0.39 11.98 1.21
N LEU A 120 -1.51 12.48 0.69
CA LEU A 120 -1.82 12.36 -0.73
C LEU A 120 -0.84 13.18 -1.58
N ALA A 121 -0.55 14.43 -1.24
CA ALA A 121 0.43 15.24 -1.97
C ALA A 121 1.80 14.56 -2.02
N MET A 122 2.30 14.07 -0.88
CA MET A 122 3.61 13.40 -0.80
C MET A 122 3.63 12.10 -1.59
N LEU A 123 2.56 11.28 -1.51
CA LEU A 123 2.45 10.07 -2.32
C LEU A 123 2.54 10.41 -3.80
N LEU A 124 1.78 11.40 -4.28
CA LEU A 124 1.79 11.77 -5.70
C LEU A 124 3.16 12.30 -6.15
N TYR A 125 3.83 13.07 -5.29
CA TYR A 125 5.15 13.64 -5.58
C TYR A 125 6.25 12.58 -5.74
N TYR A 126 6.27 11.55 -4.91
CA TYR A 126 7.31 10.52 -4.93
C TYR A 126 6.98 9.30 -5.79
N SER A 127 5.69 8.98 -5.96
CA SER A 127 5.27 7.67 -6.47
C SER A 127 4.70 7.69 -7.89
N LEU A 128 4.15 8.82 -8.35
CA LEU A 128 3.52 8.85 -9.68
C LEU A 128 4.55 9.08 -10.79
N PRO A 129 4.45 8.35 -11.92
CA PRO A 129 5.17 8.72 -13.14
C PRO A 129 4.87 10.18 -13.51
N GLY A 130 5.88 10.87 -14.03
CA GLY A 130 5.71 12.20 -14.59
C GLY A 130 4.76 12.19 -15.79
N ILE A 131 4.31 13.36 -16.22
CA ILE A 131 3.38 13.50 -17.36
C ILE A 131 4.03 12.99 -18.65
N HIS A 132 5.35 13.12 -18.76
CA HIS A 132 6.13 12.82 -19.97
C HIS A 132 7.13 11.66 -19.80
N GLY A 133 7.04 10.87 -18.73
CA GLY A 133 8.01 9.82 -18.47
C GLY A 133 8.06 9.34 -17.02
N PRO A 134 9.16 8.74 -16.56
CA PRO A 134 9.32 8.36 -15.15
C PRO A 134 9.21 9.58 -14.24
N ASN A 135 8.98 9.37 -12.95
CA ASN A 135 8.97 10.48 -12.01
C ASN A 135 10.35 11.17 -12.02
N PRO A 136 10.43 12.49 -12.21
CA PRO A 136 11.72 13.18 -12.31
C PRO A 136 12.49 13.22 -10.98
N ASN A 137 11.86 12.85 -9.86
CA ASN A 137 12.50 12.73 -8.55
C ASN A 137 13.23 11.40 -8.37
N TRP A 138 12.88 10.35 -9.13
CA TRP A 138 13.47 9.02 -8.97
C TRP A 138 15.00 8.97 -9.16
N PRO A 139 15.61 9.67 -10.14
CA PRO A 139 17.07 9.69 -10.27
C PRO A 139 17.80 10.15 -9.00
N SER A 140 17.31 11.21 -8.35
CA SER A 140 17.88 11.73 -7.10
C SER A 140 17.72 10.78 -5.92
N LEU A 141 16.71 9.91 -5.98
CA LEU A 141 16.46 8.88 -4.97
C LEU A 141 17.24 7.60 -5.24
N ALA A 142 18.08 7.59 -6.28
CA ALA A 142 18.73 6.39 -6.83
C ALA A 142 17.71 5.26 -7.06
N PHE A 143 16.50 5.64 -7.50
CA PHE A 143 15.39 4.74 -7.71
C PHE A 143 15.26 4.41 -9.19
N ASP A 144 15.58 3.17 -9.55
CA ASP A 144 15.36 2.65 -10.90
C ASP A 144 14.05 1.84 -10.91
N PRO A 145 13.01 2.28 -11.63
CA PRO A 145 11.78 1.52 -11.71
C PRO A 145 12.06 0.15 -12.36
N PRO A 146 11.44 -0.95 -11.89
CA PRO A 146 11.75 -2.28 -12.36
C PRO A 146 11.19 -2.39 -13.77
N LYS A 147 11.99 -2.99 -14.65
CA LYS A 147 11.51 -3.33 -15.99
C LYS A 147 10.43 -4.40 -15.85
N ALA A 148 9.39 -4.30 -16.69
CA ALA A 148 8.33 -5.30 -16.74
C ALA A 148 8.94 -6.70 -16.86
N ALA A 149 8.40 -7.65 -16.09
CA ALA A 149 8.88 -9.01 -16.12
C ALA A 149 8.58 -9.65 -17.48
N PRO A 150 9.47 -10.51 -18.01
CA PRO A 150 9.15 -11.29 -19.20
C PRO A 150 7.93 -12.18 -18.94
N THR A 151 7.04 -12.24 -19.91
CA THR A 151 5.79 -13.00 -19.87
C THR A 151 6.07 -14.49 -19.69
N PRO A 152 5.53 -15.16 -18.66
CA PRO A 152 5.52 -16.62 -18.61
C PRO A 152 4.71 -17.17 -19.80
N ALA A 153 5.16 -18.25 -20.42
CA ALA A 153 4.48 -18.83 -21.59
C ALA A 153 3.02 -19.25 -21.31
N GLU A 154 2.67 -19.58 -20.05
CA GLU A 154 1.30 -19.83 -19.61
C GLU A 154 1.09 -19.31 -18.17
N PRO A 155 -0.07 -18.72 -17.84
CA PRO A 155 -0.40 -18.36 -16.48
C PRO A 155 -0.56 -19.61 -15.60
N ALA A 156 -0.11 -19.51 -14.35
CA ALA A 156 -0.10 -20.64 -13.43
C ALA A 156 -1.50 -21.07 -12.96
N LEU A 157 -2.50 -20.20 -13.10
CA LEU A 157 -3.90 -20.46 -12.82
C LEU A 157 -4.78 -19.79 -13.87
N TYR A 158 -5.95 -20.41 -14.11
CA TYR A 158 -7.02 -19.84 -14.92
C TYR A 158 -8.26 -19.67 -14.02
N PRO A 159 -8.37 -18.56 -13.28
CA PRO A 159 -9.50 -18.35 -12.38
C PRO A 159 -10.82 -18.28 -13.16
N LEU A 160 -11.83 -19.02 -12.72
CA LEU A 160 -13.15 -18.91 -13.31
C LEU A 160 -13.76 -17.52 -12.97
N GLN A 161 -14.17 -16.79 -13.99
CA GLN A 161 -14.87 -15.51 -13.84
C GLN A 161 -16.37 -15.74 -13.79
N ILE A 162 -17.00 -15.32 -12.69
CA ILE A 162 -18.45 -15.43 -12.51
C ILE A 162 -19.11 -14.09 -12.89
N GLY A 163 -19.78 -14.06 -14.04
CA GLY A 163 -20.46 -12.87 -14.57
C GLY A 163 -21.91 -12.68 -14.12
N GLY A 164 -22.50 -13.67 -13.44
CA GLY A 164 -23.89 -13.66 -13.01
C GLY A 164 -24.21 -14.80 -12.03
N PRO A 165 -25.47 -14.93 -11.57
CA PRO A 165 -25.88 -16.00 -10.67
C PRO A 165 -25.48 -17.37 -11.22
N THR A 166 -24.63 -18.09 -10.50
CA THR A 166 -24.06 -19.37 -10.93
C THR A 166 -24.14 -20.35 -9.76
N HIS A 167 -24.53 -21.59 -10.05
CA HIS A 167 -24.57 -22.66 -9.07
C HIS A 167 -23.36 -23.58 -9.25
N LEU A 168 -22.54 -23.72 -8.20
CA LEU A 168 -21.35 -24.56 -8.17
C LEU A 168 -21.46 -25.51 -6.98
N VAL A 169 -20.96 -26.74 -7.14
CA VAL A 169 -20.99 -27.78 -6.10
C VAL A 169 -19.56 -28.16 -5.76
N CYS A 170 -19.27 -28.28 -4.47
CA CYS A 170 -17.99 -28.69 -3.94
C CYS A 170 -18.17 -29.20 -2.50
N ASP A 171 -17.15 -29.86 -1.96
CA ASP A 171 -17.14 -30.28 -0.56
C ASP A 171 -16.86 -29.09 0.38
N VAL A 172 -15.93 -28.20 -0.02
CA VAL A 172 -15.48 -27.09 0.83
C VAL A 172 -15.34 -25.80 0.03
N VAL A 173 -15.86 -24.70 0.58
CA VAL A 173 -15.64 -23.34 0.10
C VAL A 173 -14.68 -22.61 1.04
N VAL A 174 -13.57 -22.10 0.49
CA VAL A 174 -12.62 -21.24 1.19
C VAL A 174 -12.79 -19.80 0.70
N VAL A 175 -13.08 -18.88 1.61
CA VAL A 175 -13.25 -17.45 1.28
C VAL A 175 -11.96 -16.69 1.56
N GLY A 176 -11.35 -16.17 0.51
CA GLY A 176 -10.08 -15.45 0.51
C GLY A 176 -8.88 -16.33 0.18
N SER A 177 -8.05 -15.87 -0.73
CA SER A 177 -6.87 -16.62 -1.22
C SER A 177 -5.55 -16.26 -0.51
N GLY A 178 -5.63 -15.55 0.62
CA GLY A 178 -4.47 -15.15 1.43
C GLY A 178 -3.72 -16.31 2.09
N ALA A 179 -2.75 -16.01 2.95
CA ALA A 179 -1.89 -17.00 3.60
C ALA A 179 -2.67 -18.16 4.26
N GLY A 180 -3.71 -17.83 5.04
CA GLY A 180 -4.54 -18.83 5.71
C GLY A 180 -5.40 -19.64 4.72
N GLY A 181 -6.15 -18.96 3.86
CA GLY A 181 -7.09 -19.62 2.94
C GLY A 181 -6.37 -20.50 1.93
N SER A 182 -5.26 -20.04 1.36
CA SER A 182 -4.47 -20.85 0.43
C SER A 182 -3.90 -22.10 1.11
N LEU A 183 -3.42 -22.01 2.36
CA LEU A 183 -2.88 -23.16 3.10
C LEU A 183 -3.98 -24.21 3.34
N VAL A 184 -5.14 -23.76 3.82
CA VAL A 184 -6.31 -24.63 4.06
C VAL A 184 -6.76 -25.30 2.77
N ALA A 185 -6.90 -24.53 1.69
CA ALA A 185 -7.30 -25.06 0.39
C ALA A 185 -6.30 -26.12 -0.12
N ALA A 186 -5.00 -25.86 0.01
CA ALA A 186 -3.96 -26.80 -0.41
C ALA A 186 -4.00 -28.12 0.37
N GLN A 187 -4.20 -28.06 1.69
CA GLN A 187 -4.27 -29.25 2.55
C GLN A 187 -5.54 -30.07 2.27
N LEU A 188 -6.69 -29.42 2.15
CA LEU A 188 -7.96 -30.10 1.86
C LEU A 188 -7.98 -30.72 0.46
N ALA A 189 -7.48 -30.00 -0.55
CA ALA A 189 -7.36 -30.56 -1.89
C ALA A 189 -6.39 -31.76 -1.94
N ALA A 190 -5.28 -31.70 -1.20
CA ALA A 190 -4.35 -32.83 -1.08
C ALA A 190 -4.98 -34.04 -0.35
N ALA A 191 -5.95 -33.81 0.53
CA ALA A 191 -6.75 -34.85 1.17
C ALA A 191 -7.89 -35.40 0.29
N GLY A 192 -8.06 -34.88 -0.93
CA GLY A 192 -9.02 -35.39 -1.92
C GLY A 192 -10.38 -34.70 -1.93
N TYR A 193 -10.57 -33.61 -1.17
CA TYR A 193 -11.79 -32.81 -1.22
C TYR A 193 -11.86 -31.96 -2.50
N ASP A 194 -13.06 -31.80 -3.04
CA ASP A 194 -13.33 -30.81 -4.08
C ASP A 194 -13.46 -29.43 -3.41
N VAL A 195 -12.47 -28.56 -3.65
CA VAL A 195 -12.35 -27.26 -2.98
C VAL A 195 -12.55 -26.11 -3.96
N ILE A 196 -13.40 -25.16 -3.57
CA ILE A 196 -13.63 -23.88 -4.24
C ILE A 196 -12.97 -22.77 -3.43
N VAL A 197 -12.07 -21.99 -4.03
CA VAL A 197 -11.51 -20.78 -3.40
C VAL A 197 -12.14 -19.53 -4.00
N LEU A 198 -12.83 -18.73 -3.19
CA LEU A 198 -13.45 -17.47 -3.60
C LEU A 198 -12.52 -16.29 -3.27
N GLU A 199 -12.11 -15.55 -4.28
CA GLU A 199 -11.32 -14.32 -4.15
C GLU A 199 -12.10 -13.12 -4.71
N LYS A 200 -12.13 -12.00 -3.97
CA LYS A 200 -12.78 -10.76 -4.43
C LYS A 200 -11.89 -9.96 -5.38
N GLY A 201 -10.58 -10.08 -5.18
CA GLY A 201 -9.55 -9.37 -5.90
C GLY A 201 -9.31 -9.91 -7.31
N GLY A 202 -8.53 -9.16 -8.09
CA GLY A 202 -8.07 -9.59 -9.40
C GLY A 202 -6.90 -10.58 -9.33
N TYR A 203 -6.61 -11.22 -10.47
CA TYR A 203 -5.36 -11.95 -10.68
C TYR A 203 -4.50 -11.19 -11.72
N PRO A 204 -3.83 -10.10 -11.33
CA PRO A 204 -2.96 -9.36 -12.23
C PRO A 204 -1.78 -10.24 -12.64
N LEU A 205 -1.65 -10.42 -13.95
CA LEU A 205 -0.55 -11.15 -14.54
C LEU A 205 0.72 -10.29 -14.56
N PRO A 206 1.92 -10.89 -14.61
CA PRO A 206 3.20 -10.20 -14.69
C PRO A 206 3.29 -9.00 -15.64
N GLU A 207 2.65 -9.09 -16.78
CA GLU A 207 2.59 -8.09 -17.84
C GLU A 207 1.73 -6.86 -17.49
N MET A 208 0.84 -6.98 -16.52
CA MET A 208 -0.01 -5.89 -16.04
C MET A 208 0.75 -4.91 -15.13
N TYR A 209 1.97 -5.28 -14.74
CA TYR A 209 2.86 -4.45 -13.92
C TYR A 209 3.72 -3.56 -14.81
N ASP A 210 3.32 -2.29 -14.90
CA ASP A 210 4.03 -1.25 -15.66
C ASP A 210 5.01 -0.43 -14.81
N GLY A 211 5.33 -0.91 -13.60
CA GLY A 211 6.16 -0.19 -12.62
C GLY A 211 5.46 1.00 -11.95
N SER A 212 4.19 1.29 -12.29
CA SER A 212 3.44 2.36 -11.63
C SER A 212 2.98 1.93 -10.24
N GLU A 213 3.53 2.57 -9.22
CA GLU A 213 3.08 2.40 -7.83
C GLU A 213 1.60 2.69 -7.66
N TYR A 214 1.10 3.75 -8.30
CA TYR A 214 -0.31 4.11 -8.22
C TYR A 214 -1.25 3.06 -8.82
N ARG A 215 -0.94 2.51 -10.00
CA ARG A 215 -1.75 1.43 -10.59
C ARG A 215 -1.64 0.15 -9.76
N GLY A 216 -0.45 -0.15 -9.21
CA GLY A 216 -0.26 -1.23 -8.27
C GLY A 216 -1.17 -1.10 -7.03
N LEU A 217 -1.21 0.09 -6.44
CA LEU A 217 -2.13 0.40 -5.33
C LEU A 217 -3.59 0.16 -5.74
N GLN A 218 -4.03 0.68 -6.89
CA GLN A 218 -5.41 0.51 -7.37
C GLN A 218 -5.80 -0.94 -7.63
N GLN A 219 -4.87 -1.76 -8.15
CA GLN A 219 -5.18 -3.13 -8.58
C GLN A 219 -4.99 -4.17 -7.47
N LEU A 220 -4.04 -3.95 -6.56
CA LEU A 220 -3.60 -4.98 -5.61
C LEU A 220 -4.09 -4.73 -4.18
N TYR A 221 -4.46 -3.49 -3.85
CA TYR A 221 -4.80 -3.13 -2.48
C TYR A 221 -6.29 -2.86 -2.33
N GLU A 222 -6.81 -3.24 -1.17
CA GLU A 222 -8.16 -2.91 -0.75
C GLU A 222 -8.34 -1.40 -0.71
N LYS A 223 -9.43 -0.91 -1.32
CA LYS A 223 -9.71 0.51 -1.48
C LYS A 223 -8.53 1.31 -2.06
N SER A 224 -7.79 0.71 -2.99
CA SER A 224 -6.62 1.34 -3.63
C SER A 224 -5.52 1.78 -2.63
N GLY A 225 -5.40 1.12 -1.48
CA GLY A 225 -4.45 1.48 -0.42
C GLY A 225 -4.95 2.55 0.56
N TYR A 226 -6.19 3.01 0.41
CA TYR A 226 -6.81 4.04 1.27
C TYR A 226 -7.78 3.45 2.31
N LEU A 227 -7.57 2.19 2.72
CA LEU A 227 -8.37 1.60 3.80
C LEU A 227 -7.95 2.22 5.15
N THR A 228 -8.88 2.90 5.80
CA THR A 228 -8.65 3.58 7.08
C THR A 228 -9.79 3.34 8.08
N SER A 229 -9.53 3.59 9.36
CA SER A 229 -10.58 3.82 10.35
C SER A 229 -11.43 5.04 9.99
N HIS A 230 -12.63 5.15 10.56
CA HIS A 230 -13.58 6.24 10.29
C HIS A 230 -12.99 7.64 10.56
N ASP A 231 -12.17 7.75 11.60
CA ASP A 231 -11.48 8.97 12.03
C ASP A 231 -10.11 9.18 11.36
N LEU A 232 -9.68 8.26 10.48
CA LEU A 232 -8.37 8.20 9.82
C LEU A 232 -7.15 8.03 10.75
N ASN A 233 -7.35 7.71 12.03
CA ASN A 233 -6.25 7.50 12.97
C ASN A 233 -5.47 6.21 12.68
N VAL A 234 -6.13 5.20 12.11
CA VAL A 234 -5.51 3.96 11.67
C VAL A 234 -5.63 3.86 10.15
N ALA A 235 -4.52 3.62 9.47
CA ALA A 235 -4.48 3.24 8.07
C ALA A 235 -4.05 1.76 7.97
N MET A 236 -4.72 1.01 7.11
CA MET A 236 -4.47 -0.41 6.89
C MET A 236 -4.14 -0.64 5.42
N LEU A 237 -3.03 -1.33 5.17
CA LEU A 237 -2.68 -1.81 3.85
C LEU A 237 -3.05 -3.30 3.77
N ALA A 238 -4.14 -3.60 3.06
CA ALA A 238 -4.63 -4.96 2.88
C ALA A 238 -4.63 -5.32 1.39
N GLY A 239 -4.18 -6.53 1.05
CA GLY A 239 -4.20 -7.01 -0.33
C GLY A 239 -5.60 -7.42 -0.76
N SER A 240 -6.00 -7.02 -1.97
CA SER A 240 -7.26 -7.34 -2.64
C SER A 240 -6.96 -7.91 -4.03
N THR A 241 -6.27 -9.05 -4.02
CA THR A 241 -5.77 -9.75 -5.21
C THR A 241 -5.62 -11.24 -4.88
N LEU A 242 -5.51 -12.11 -5.88
CA LEU A 242 -5.16 -13.51 -5.66
C LEU A 242 -3.84 -13.63 -4.89
N GLY A 243 -3.85 -14.37 -3.77
CA GLY A 243 -2.77 -14.42 -2.78
C GLY A 243 -2.93 -13.41 -1.63
N GLY A 244 -3.87 -12.47 -1.73
CA GLY A 244 -4.17 -11.46 -0.71
C GLY A 244 -2.94 -10.66 -0.28
N GLY A 245 -2.80 -10.45 1.03
CA GLY A 245 -1.64 -9.76 1.61
C GLY A 245 -0.29 -10.41 1.30
N THR A 246 -0.24 -11.71 0.97
CA THR A 246 1.03 -12.38 0.64
C THR A 246 1.60 -11.90 -0.69
N THR A 247 0.76 -11.40 -1.60
CA THR A 247 1.18 -10.88 -2.91
C THR A 247 1.88 -9.52 -2.80
N ILE A 248 1.59 -8.76 -1.74
CA ILE A 248 2.03 -7.36 -1.57
C ILE A 248 2.93 -7.15 -0.34
N ASN A 249 3.32 -8.21 0.38
CA ASN A 249 4.12 -8.08 1.59
C ASN A 249 5.62 -8.10 1.31
N GLY A 250 6.41 -7.66 2.30
CA GLY A 250 7.88 -7.63 2.26
C GLY A 250 8.60 -8.99 2.27
N CYS A 251 7.88 -10.11 2.11
CA CYS A 251 8.38 -11.48 2.23
C CYS A 251 9.04 -11.84 3.58
N ALA A 252 8.99 -10.97 4.59
CA ALA A 252 9.54 -11.24 5.92
C ALA A 252 8.78 -12.40 6.58
N ALA A 253 9.52 -13.39 7.08
CA ALA A 253 8.98 -14.65 7.57
C ALA A 253 9.69 -15.07 8.86
N PHE A 254 9.21 -14.56 9.99
CA PHE A 254 9.75 -14.85 11.31
C PHE A 254 9.02 -16.03 11.96
N LEU A 255 9.75 -16.79 12.77
CA LEU A 255 9.13 -17.66 13.76
C LEU A 255 8.71 -16.81 14.97
N THR A 256 7.57 -17.12 15.58
CA THR A 256 7.15 -16.47 16.82
C THR A 256 8.17 -16.72 17.92
N ALA A 257 8.71 -15.65 18.49
CA ALA A 257 9.71 -15.73 19.55
C ALA A 257 9.17 -16.42 20.80
N GLU A 258 10.02 -17.15 21.52
CA GLU A 258 9.64 -17.93 22.70
C GLU A 258 8.97 -17.09 23.79
N HIS A 259 9.48 -15.87 24.04
CA HIS A 259 8.90 -14.97 25.04
C HIS A 259 7.47 -14.54 24.69
N VAL A 260 7.14 -14.39 23.39
CA VAL A 260 5.77 -14.06 22.93
C VAL A 260 4.84 -15.25 23.15
N LEU A 261 5.30 -16.47 22.86
CA LEU A 261 4.52 -17.68 23.15
C LEU A 261 4.26 -17.84 24.65
N ALA A 262 5.29 -17.58 25.47
CA ALA A 262 5.16 -17.60 26.93
C ALA A 262 4.17 -16.54 27.44
N GLU A 263 4.19 -15.33 26.88
CA GLU A 263 3.20 -14.29 27.16
C GLU A 263 1.78 -14.74 26.79
N TRP A 264 1.57 -15.24 25.58
CA TRP A 264 0.27 -15.74 25.11
C TRP A 264 -0.31 -16.83 25.99
N THR A 265 0.53 -17.77 26.43
CA THR A 265 0.11 -18.83 27.33
C THR A 265 -0.20 -18.30 28.73
N ARG A 266 0.66 -17.45 29.31
CA ARG A 266 0.51 -16.93 30.68
C ARG A 266 -0.67 -15.97 30.82
N GLU A 267 -0.84 -15.06 29.88
CA GLU A 267 -1.76 -13.91 30.02
C GLU A 267 -3.12 -14.16 29.34
N PHE A 268 -3.14 -14.97 28.28
CA PHE A 268 -4.34 -15.21 27.48
C PHE A 268 -4.81 -16.67 27.51
N GLY A 269 -4.13 -17.55 28.26
CA GLY A 269 -4.53 -18.94 28.45
C GLY A 269 -4.38 -19.82 27.20
N LEU A 270 -3.60 -19.38 26.20
CA LEU A 270 -3.37 -20.12 24.96
C LEU A 270 -2.34 -21.24 25.18
N ALA A 271 -2.71 -22.30 25.88
CA ALA A 271 -1.82 -23.42 26.18
C ALA A 271 -1.43 -24.21 24.92
N GLU A 272 -2.27 -24.19 23.88
CA GLU A 272 -2.04 -24.92 22.64
C GLU A 272 -0.84 -24.39 21.83
N VAL A 273 -0.46 -23.11 22.02
CA VAL A 273 0.71 -22.54 21.33
C VAL A 273 2.04 -22.88 22.01
N ALA A 274 1.99 -23.37 23.26
CA ALA A 274 3.19 -23.73 24.04
C ALA A 274 3.50 -25.24 24.04
N ASN A 275 2.61 -26.09 23.53
CA ASN A 275 2.77 -27.55 23.58
C ASN A 275 3.72 -28.12 22.49
N GLY A 276 4.44 -27.27 21.74
CA GLY A 276 5.35 -27.66 20.67
C GLY A 276 4.68 -27.87 19.30
N ARG A 277 3.37 -28.09 19.23
CA ARG A 277 2.66 -28.29 17.94
C ARG A 277 2.67 -27.04 17.08
N PHE A 278 2.55 -25.86 17.70
CA PHE A 278 2.57 -24.59 16.98
C PHE A 278 3.95 -24.31 16.38
N GLN A 279 5.02 -24.57 17.12
CA GLN A 279 6.41 -24.45 16.65
C GLN A 279 6.69 -25.43 15.52
N ALA A 280 6.24 -26.70 15.65
CA ALA A 280 6.37 -27.69 14.59
C ALA A 280 5.60 -27.28 13.32
N ALA A 281 4.40 -26.72 13.46
CA ALA A 281 3.63 -26.19 12.34
C ALA A 281 4.36 -25.01 11.65
N GLN A 282 4.90 -24.07 12.43
CA GLN A 282 5.69 -22.96 11.89
C GLN A 282 6.93 -23.46 11.14
N ALA A 283 7.65 -24.44 11.68
CA ALA A 283 8.82 -25.04 11.02
C ALA A 283 8.45 -25.71 9.69
N SER A 284 7.36 -26.49 9.66
CA SER A 284 6.86 -27.12 8.43
C SER A 284 6.48 -26.09 7.36
N VAL A 285 5.82 -25.00 7.76
CA VAL A 285 5.47 -23.91 6.83
C VAL A 285 6.72 -23.18 6.35
N ALA A 286 7.68 -22.90 7.23
CA ALA A 286 8.93 -22.24 6.89
C ALA A 286 9.76 -23.06 5.88
N GLU A 287 9.83 -24.37 6.07
CA GLU A 287 10.47 -25.30 5.13
C GLU A 287 9.75 -25.29 3.77
N ARG A 288 8.41 -25.43 3.76
CA ARG A 288 7.61 -25.40 2.53
C ARG A 288 7.80 -24.09 1.76
N LEU A 289 7.88 -22.96 2.48
CA LEU A 289 8.08 -21.62 1.90
C LEU A 289 9.56 -21.31 1.62
N ARG A 290 10.48 -22.22 1.94
CA ARG A 290 11.93 -22.05 1.78
C ARG A 290 12.43 -20.76 2.43
N VAL A 291 11.98 -20.49 3.65
CA VAL A 291 12.42 -19.33 4.42
C VAL A 291 13.93 -19.40 4.62
N ASN A 292 14.63 -18.33 4.27
CA ASN A 292 16.08 -18.23 4.35
C ASN A 292 16.54 -16.77 4.48
N SER A 293 17.83 -16.55 4.71
CA SER A 293 18.43 -15.21 4.76
C SER A 293 19.32 -14.90 3.55
N ALA A 294 19.34 -15.78 2.55
CA ALA A 294 20.15 -15.59 1.35
C ALA A 294 19.58 -14.43 0.52
N GLY A 295 20.44 -13.46 0.19
CA GLY A 295 20.05 -12.26 -0.56
C GLY A 295 19.33 -11.18 0.26
N SER A 296 19.22 -11.31 1.59
CA SER A 296 18.76 -10.25 2.50
C SER A 296 19.91 -9.32 2.94
N LEU A 297 20.79 -8.95 2.01
CA LEU A 297 21.93 -8.09 2.32
C LEU A 297 21.44 -6.67 2.66
N PRO A 298 22.01 -6.02 3.70
CA PRO A 298 21.62 -4.67 4.05
C PRO A 298 22.03 -3.69 2.95
N ASN A 299 21.09 -2.86 2.50
CA ASN A 299 21.40 -1.71 1.68
C ASN A 299 22.18 -0.66 2.49
N ALA A 300 22.69 0.40 1.83
CA ALA A 300 23.53 1.41 2.49
C ALA A 300 22.85 2.09 3.70
N GLN A 301 21.53 2.27 3.66
CA GLN A 301 20.78 2.88 4.76
C GLN A 301 20.70 1.91 5.96
N ASN A 302 20.33 0.65 5.70
CA ASN A 302 20.26 -0.39 6.72
C ASN A 302 21.64 -0.69 7.32
N ALA A 303 22.72 -0.65 6.53
CA ALA A 303 24.08 -0.86 7.02
C ALA A 303 24.51 0.24 8.01
N ARG A 304 24.12 1.50 7.77
CA ARG A 304 24.36 2.59 8.74
C ARG A 304 23.55 2.41 10.02
N LEU A 305 22.30 1.96 9.90
CA LEU A 305 21.46 1.68 11.06
C LEU A 305 22.03 0.53 11.89
N GLU A 306 22.50 -0.53 11.23
CA GLU A 306 23.18 -1.66 11.86
C GLU A 306 24.45 -1.21 12.60
N ALA A 307 25.32 -0.42 11.98
CA ALA A 307 26.52 0.08 12.62
C ALA A 307 26.20 0.92 13.86
N GLY A 308 25.19 1.79 13.79
CA GLY A 308 24.72 2.57 14.94
C GLY A 308 24.15 1.70 16.05
N ALA A 309 23.33 0.71 15.72
CA ALA A 309 22.75 -0.22 16.68
C ALA A 309 23.83 -1.05 17.40
N GLN A 310 24.81 -1.57 16.65
CA GLN A 310 25.95 -2.30 17.21
C GLN A 310 26.82 -1.43 18.11
N ALA A 311 27.07 -0.17 17.73
CA ALA A 311 27.82 0.78 18.56
C ALA A 311 27.14 1.09 19.90
N LEU A 312 25.81 0.99 19.95
CA LEU A 312 25.00 1.14 21.17
C LEU A 312 24.82 -0.19 21.94
N GLY A 313 25.39 -1.30 21.46
CA GLY A 313 25.28 -2.61 22.09
C GLY A 313 23.93 -3.32 21.85
N HIS A 314 23.16 -2.92 20.84
CA HIS A 314 21.92 -3.60 20.46
C HIS A 314 22.18 -4.84 19.59
N SER A 315 21.31 -5.85 19.69
CA SER A 315 21.33 -7.01 18.80
C SER A 315 20.83 -6.63 17.41
N VAL A 316 21.50 -7.14 16.38
CA VAL A 316 21.11 -6.96 14.99
C VAL A 316 21.10 -8.33 14.32
N GLU A 317 20.00 -8.62 13.63
CA GLU A 317 19.83 -9.87 12.89
C GLU A 317 19.28 -9.59 11.49
N VAL A 318 19.65 -10.45 10.54
CA VAL A 318 19.12 -10.38 9.17
C VAL A 318 17.70 -10.95 9.17
N ILE A 319 16.76 -10.18 8.62
CA ILE A 319 15.37 -10.61 8.49
C ILE A 319 15.27 -11.82 7.55
N PRO A 320 14.79 -12.98 8.03
CA PRO A 320 14.52 -14.13 7.19
C PRO A 320 13.36 -13.83 6.23
N ARG A 321 13.50 -14.27 4.98
CA ARG A 321 12.50 -14.07 3.93
C ARG A 321 12.16 -15.38 3.21
N ASN A 322 10.92 -15.51 2.74
CA ASN A 322 10.51 -16.58 1.84
C ASN A 322 10.83 -16.26 0.36
N ALA A 323 12.08 -15.87 0.09
CA ALA A 323 12.57 -15.48 -1.22
C ALA A 323 13.79 -16.30 -1.62
N VAL A 324 13.82 -16.81 -2.86
CA VAL A 324 14.94 -17.58 -3.41
C VAL A 324 15.36 -16.93 -4.71
N GLY A 325 16.67 -16.72 -4.92
CA GLY A 325 17.18 -16.07 -6.14
C GLY A 325 16.70 -14.64 -6.35
N CYS A 326 16.37 -13.92 -5.27
CA CYS A 326 15.91 -12.54 -5.34
C CYS A 326 17.05 -11.63 -5.80
N VAL A 327 16.76 -10.80 -6.82
CA VAL A 327 17.73 -9.83 -7.40
C VAL A 327 17.61 -8.43 -6.78
N ASP A 328 16.84 -8.30 -5.69
CA ASP A 328 16.60 -7.05 -4.96
C ASP A 328 16.19 -5.87 -5.86
N CYS A 329 15.13 -6.07 -6.65
CA CYS A 329 14.64 -5.10 -7.65
C CYS A 329 13.89 -3.88 -7.06
N GLY A 330 13.96 -3.65 -5.75
CA GLY A 330 13.39 -2.47 -5.08
C GLY A 330 11.85 -2.38 -4.95
N PHE A 331 11.07 -3.32 -5.48
CA PHE A 331 9.59 -3.24 -5.52
C PHE A 331 8.88 -4.43 -4.88
N VAL A 332 9.00 -4.55 -3.56
CA VAL A 332 8.43 -5.69 -2.83
C VAL A 332 6.95 -5.48 -2.49
N THR A 333 6.56 -4.26 -2.13
CA THR A 333 5.19 -3.95 -1.69
C THR A 333 4.18 -3.85 -2.84
N LEU A 334 4.62 -3.50 -4.05
CA LEU A 334 3.73 -3.27 -5.20
C LEU A 334 3.70 -4.45 -6.19
N ALA A 335 3.98 -5.65 -5.67
CA ALA A 335 3.96 -6.95 -6.35
C ALA A 335 4.93 -7.16 -7.54
N VAL A 336 5.84 -6.24 -7.82
CA VAL A 336 6.84 -6.44 -8.88
C VAL A 336 7.91 -7.45 -8.47
N ALA A 337 8.31 -7.54 -7.19
CA ALA A 337 9.30 -8.51 -6.72
C ALA A 337 8.76 -9.95 -6.68
N MET A 338 7.46 -10.15 -6.41
CA MET A 338 6.89 -11.52 -6.48
C MET A 338 6.81 -12.00 -7.92
N VAL A 339 6.50 -11.13 -8.87
CA VAL A 339 6.45 -11.48 -10.29
C VAL A 339 7.86 -11.67 -10.91
N LEU A 340 8.80 -10.77 -10.63
CA LEU A 340 10.17 -10.86 -11.16
C LEU A 340 10.98 -11.98 -10.50
N SER A 341 10.77 -12.24 -9.20
CA SER A 341 11.30 -13.48 -8.61
C SER A 341 10.64 -14.71 -9.22
N LYS A 342 9.35 -14.69 -9.56
CA LYS A 342 8.68 -15.84 -10.22
C LYS A 342 9.09 -16.10 -11.68
N ALA A 343 9.68 -15.12 -12.38
CA ALA A 343 10.15 -15.29 -13.76
C ALA A 343 11.57 -15.88 -13.87
N HIS A 344 12.44 -15.67 -12.87
CA HIS A 344 13.81 -16.23 -12.82
C HIS A 344 13.99 -17.32 -11.74
N CYS A 345 13.10 -17.39 -10.76
CA CYS A 345 13.10 -18.41 -9.74
C CYS A 345 12.14 -19.54 -10.13
N LYS A 346 12.64 -20.78 -10.17
CA LYS A 346 11.78 -21.96 -10.28
C LYS A 346 10.66 -21.86 -9.23
N PRO A 347 9.40 -22.14 -9.61
CA PRO A 347 8.22 -21.77 -8.86
C PRO A 347 8.20 -22.49 -7.50
N THR A 348 8.44 -21.75 -6.43
CA THR A 348 8.08 -22.21 -5.06
C THR A 348 7.34 -21.19 -4.22
N CYS A 349 7.12 -19.97 -4.73
CA CYS A 349 6.43 -18.89 -3.99
C CYS A 349 5.04 -18.54 -4.52
N GLY A 350 4.37 -19.51 -5.14
CA GLY A 350 2.92 -19.59 -5.06
C GLY A 350 2.59 -20.95 -4.47
N MET A 351 1.42 -21.11 -3.88
CA MET A 351 0.82 -22.44 -3.77
C MET A 351 0.41 -22.99 -5.16
N HIS A 352 1.23 -22.71 -6.19
CA HIS A 352 1.28 -23.40 -7.47
C HIS A 352 2.14 -24.65 -7.34
N THR A 353 1.94 -25.44 -6.27
CA THR A 353 1.95 -26.88 -6.51
C THR A 353 0.86 -27.14 -7.54
N ARG A 354 1.08 -28.04 -8.51
CA ARG A 354 -0.04 -28.66 -9.25
C ARG A 354 -0.96 -29.30 -8.20
N LEU A 355 -1.84 -28.50 -7.61
CA LEU A 355 -2.92 -28.94 -6.76
C LEU A 355 -3.88 -29.58 -7.74
N GLY A 356 -3.93 -30.91 -7.77
CA GLY A 356 -5.01 -31.59 -8.45
C GLY A 356 -6.36 -31.00 -8.03
N ARG A 357 -7.31 -30.97 -8.98
CA ARG A 357 -8.75 -30.63 -8.83
C ARG A 357 -9.16 -29.33 -8.09
N ALA A 358 -8.26 -28.53 -7.51
CA ALA A 358 -8.64 -27.27 -6.88
C ALA A 358 -9.00 -26.21 -7.94
N SER A 359 -10.26 -25.74 -7.92
CA SER A 359 -10.73 -24.67 -8.79
C SER A 359 -10.66 -23.33 -8.06
N TRP A 360 -10.09 -22.32 -8.72
CA TRP A 360 -9.94 -20.97 -8.16
C TRP A 360 -10.94 -20.03 -8.83
N PHE A 361 -11.58 -19.18 -8.04
CA PHE A 361 -12.64 -18.29 -8.51
C PHE A 361 -12.30 -16.86 -8.13
N ALA A 362 -12.35 -15.97 -9.11
CA ALA A 362 -12.35 -14.54 -8.86
C ALA A 362 -13.79 -14.06 -9.08
N ALA A 363 -14.44 -13.63 -8.01
CA ALA A 363 -15.77 -13.05 -8.06
C ALA A 363 -15.67 -11.56 -7.71
N LYS A 364 -15.76 -10.70 -8.73
CA LYS A 364 -16.06 -9.28 -8.50
C LYS A 364 -17.51 -9.17 -8.03
N CYS A 365 -17.73 -9.19 -6.72
CA CYS A 365 -19.04 -8.93 -6.14
C CYS A 365 -19.33 -7.42 -6.22
N ASN A 366 -19.81 -6.94 -7.37
CA ASN A 366 -20.40 -5.61 -7.51
C ASN A 366 -21.85 -5.65 -6.97
N ALA A 367 -22.01 -5.69 -5.66
CA ALA A 367 -23.34 -5.59 -5.05
C ALA A 367 -23.27 -4.88 -3.69
N TYR A 368 -23.23 -3.55 -3.71
CA TYR A 368 -23.83 -2.71 -2.67
C TYR A 368 -24.07 -1.29 -3.21
N ARG A 369 -25.15 -1.11 -3.99
CA ARG A 369 -25.81 0.20 -4.08
C ARG A 369 -27.03 0.13 -3.17
N SER A 370 -27.06 1.03 -2.21
CA SER A 370 -28.09 1.16 -1.18
C SER A 370 -29.48 1.31 -1.80
N SER A 371 -30.35 0.32 -1.58
CA SER A 371 -31.79 0.53 -1.61
C SER A 371 -32.30 0.53 -0.17
N LYS A 372 -32.28 1.72 0.44
CA LYS A 372 -33.24 2.08 1.50
C LYS A 372 -33.77 3.46 1.12
N ALA A 373 -34.95 3.45 0.51
CA ALA A 373 -35.90 4.55 0.55
C ALA A 373 -36.82 4.30 1.75
#